data_AF-A0A835IAN2-F1
#
_entry.id   AF-A0A835IAN2-F1
#
_cell.length_a   1.000
_cell.length_b   1.000
_cell.length_c   1.000
_cell.angle_alpha   90.00
_cell.angle_beta   90.00
_cell.angle_gamma   90.00
#
_symmetry.space_group_name_H-M   'P 1'
#
loop_
_entity.id
_entity.type
_entity.pdbx_description
1 polymer ?
#
loop_
_entity_poly.entity_id
_entity_poly.type
_entity_poly.pdbx_seq_one_letter_code
_entity_poly.pdbx_strand_id
1 'polypeptide(L)'
;MKIKLLSLESYVCIGAPDGRVFQMEYASKAVDNSGTVIGNKCKDGVVMGVEKLIASKMMLHGSNRRIPYVHRHSGMTVAGLAADMCICAHFIGG
;
A
#
# COMPACT_ATOMS: atom_id res chain seq x y z
N MET A 1 25.49 9.65 23.11
CA MET A 1 24.02 9.72 23.06
C MET A 1 23.64 11.09 22.46
N LYS A 2 23.68 11.22 21.13
CA LYS A 2 23.35 12.48 20.42
C LYS A 2 21.95 12.34 19.86
N ILE A 3 20.98 12.84 20.62
CA ILE A 3 19.62 13.07 20.16
C ILE A 3 19.69 14.15 19.08
N LYS A 4 19.57 13.73 17.83
CA LYS A 4 19.45 14.63 16.67
C LYS A 4 17.97 14.98 16.54
N LEU A 5 17.52 15.90 17.40
CA LEU A 5 16.30 16.67 17.17
C LEU A 5 16.57 17.58 15.96
N LEU A 6 16.35 17.07 14.74
CA LEU A 6 16.26 17.91 13.55
C LEU A 6 14.80 17.94 13.10
N SER A 7 14.26 19.16 13.15
CA SER A 7 12.96 19.66 12.73
C SER A 7 12.19 18.84 11.70
N LEU A 8 10.95 18.49 12.03
CA LEU A 8 10.00 17.65 11.30
C LEU A 8 9.30 18.33 10.10
N GLU A 9 9.62 19.59 9.75
CA GLU A 9 8.79 20.37 8.81
C GLU A 9 9.41 20.69 7.43
N SER A 10 10.60 20.21 7.07
CA SER A 10 11.28 20.70 5.85
C SER A 10 12.01 19.63 5.02
N TYR A 11 11.40 18.46 4.83
CA TYR A 11 12.06 17.35 4.11
C TYR A 11 11.35 16.90 2.83
N VAL A 12 10.74 17.82 2.06
CA VAL A 12 10.04 17.43 0.82
C VAL A 12 10.94 17.44 -0.43
N CYS A 13 12.11 18.10 -0.43
CA CYS A 13 12.97 18.19 -1.62
C CYS A 13 14.49 18.20 -1.38
N ILE A 14 14.99 17.95 -0.16
CA ILE A 14 16.44 18.01 0.08
C ILE A 14 17.05 16.67 -0.30
N GLY A 15 17.41 16.56 -1.58
CA GLY A 15 18.22 15.46 -2.09
C GLY A 15 19.45 15.28 -1.22
N ALA A 16 19.73 14.04 -0.86
CA ALA A 16 21.09 13.69 -0.46
C ALA A 16 22.07 14.11 -1.57
N PRO A 17 23.37 14.20 -1.30
CA PRO A 17 24.39 14.52 -2.32
C PRO A 17 24.35 13.61 -3.58
N ASP A 18 23.54 12.55 -3.58
CA ASP A 18 23.24 11.62 -4.66
C ASP A 18 21.91 11.89 -5.42
N GLY A 19 21.15 12.92 -5.04
CA GLY A 19 19.87 13.30 -5.64
C GLY A 19 18.67 12.44 -5.21
N ARG A 20 18.77 11.64 -4.14
CA ARG A 20 17.68 10.75 -3.71
C ARG A 20 16.69 11.42 -2.76
N VAL A 21 15.40 11.17 -3.01
CA VAL A 21 14.30 11.63 -2.16
C VAL A 21 14.03 10.58 -1.08
N PHE A 22 14.50 10.84 0.14
CA PHE A 22 14.36 9.88 1.24
C PHE A 22 12.90 9.57 1.61
N GLN A 23 11.95 10.48 1.37
CA GLN A 23 10.52 10.21 1.60
C GLN A 23 10.01 9.03 0.76
N MET A 24 10.51 8.84 -0.47
CA MET A 24 10.16 7.69 -1.29
C MET A 24 10.76 6.39 -0.74
N GLU A 25 11.98 6.42 -0.21
CA GLU A 25 12.56 5.25 0.46
C GLU A 25 11.80 4.85 1.73
N TYR A 26 11.31 5.82 2.51
CA TYR A 26 10.44 5.54 3.65
C TYR A 26 9.11 4.93 3.21
N ALA A 27 8.50 5.44 2.14
CA ALA A 27 7.27 4.91 1.59
C ALA A 27 7.45 3.46 1.10
N SER A 28 8.51 3.17 0.34
CA SER A 28 8.81 1.80 -0.09
C SER A 28 9.00 0.83 1.08
N LYS A 29 9.75 1.22 2.11
CA LYS A 29 9.93 0.39 3.32
C LYS A 29 8.61 0.14 4.06
N ALA A 30 7.68 1.09 4.04
CA ALA A 30 6.35 0.91 4.63
C ALA A 30 5.48 -0.09 3.82
N VAL A 31 5.65 -0.12 2.49
CA VAL A 31 4.99 -1.10 1.61
C VAL A 31 5.57 -2.50 1.82
N ASP A 32 6.88 -2.63 1.99
CA ASP A 32 7.55 -3.91 2.23
C ASP A 32 7.10 -4.59 3.54
N ASN A 33 6.69 -3.81 4.55
CA ASN A 33 6.13 -4.32 5.79
C ASN A 33 4.62 -4.66 5.71
N SER A 34 4.01 -4.51 4.54
CA SER A 34 2.60 -4.85 4.32
C SER A 34 2.42 -6.33 3.94
N GLY A 35 1.16 -6.78 3.93
CA GLY A 35 0.83 -8.12 3.47
C GLY A 35 1.09 -8.28 1.98
N THR A 36 1.48 -9.49 1.57
CA THR A 36 1.86 -9.77 0.18
C THR A 36 0.64 -9.73 -0.75
N VAL A 37 0.82 -9.15 -1.92
CA VAL A 37 -0.16 -9.17 -3.01
C VAL A 37 0.45 -9.86 -4.21
N ILE A 38 -0.29 -10.78 -4.81
CA ILE A 38 0.11 -11.48 -6.03
C ILE A 38 -0.95 -11.27 -7.11
N GLY A 39 -0.49 -11.07 -8.34
CA GLY A 39 -1.33 -11.00 -9.53
C GLY A 39 -0.74 -11.89 -10.61
N ASN A 40 -1.55 -12.79 -11.15
CA ASN A 40 -1.15 -13.64 -12.27
C ASN A 40 -2.04 -13.37 -13.49
N LYS A 41 -1.41 -13.09 -14.63
CA LYS A 41 -2.09 -12.96 -15.92
C LYS A 41 -2.12 -14.32 -16.61
N CYS A 42 -3.31 -14.87 -16.76
CA CYS A 42 -3.58 -16.08 -17.52
C CYS A 42 -4.03 -15.71 -18.95
N LYS A 43 -4.13 -16.72 -19.84
CA LYS A 43 -4.62 -16.51 -21.22
C LYS A 43 -6.03 -15.91 -21.26
N ASP A 44 -6.90 -16.35 -20.36
CA ASP A 44 -8.32 -15.99 -20.37
C ASP A 44 -8.71 -14.98 -19.27
N GLY A 45 -7.74 -14.41 -18.55
CA GLY A 45 -8.04 -13.44 -17.49
C GLY A 45 -6.90 -13.16 -16.53
N VAL A 46 -7.19 -12.39 -15.48
CA VAL A 46 -6.24 -12.03 -14.43
C VAL A 46 -6.76 -12.50 -13.08
N VAL A 47 -5.91 -13.19 -12.33
CA VAL A 47 -6.20 -13.61 -10.95
C VAL A 47 -5.38 -12.76 -10.01
N MET A 48 -6.02 -12.18 -9.00
CA MET A 48 -5.36 -11.45 -7.92
C MET A 48 -5.60 -12.15 -6.60
N GLY A 49 -4.55 -12.26 -5.79
CA GLY A 49 -4.57 -12.81 -4.44
C GLY A 49 -3.91 -11.85 -3.48
N VAL A 50 -4.49 -11.71 -2.30
CA VAL A 50 -3.92 -10.90 -1.22
C VAL A 50 -3.80 -11.75 0.03
N GLU A 51 -2.65 -11.64 0.67
CA GLU A 51 -2.43 -12.21 1.98
C GLU A 51 -3.28 -11.47 3.03
N LYS A 52 -4.10 -12.23 3.75
CA LYS A 52 -4.96 -11.72 4.81
C LYS A 52 -4.44 -12.17 6.18
N LEU A 53 -3.65 -11.31 6.81
CA LEU A 53 -3.19 -11.49 8.18
C LEU A 53 -4.37 -11.26 9.14
N ILE A 54 -4.78 -12.31 9.85
CA ILE A 54 -5.83 -12.25 10.88
C ILE A 54 -5.14 -11.98 12.22
N ALA A 55 -5.14 -10.72 12.65
CA ALA A 55 -4.47 -10.31 13.89
C ALA A 55 -5.16 -10.82 15.17
N SER A 56 -6.48 -11.06 15.15
CA SER A 56 -7.21 -11.54 16.32
C SER A 56 -8.42 -12.40 15.93
N LYS A 57 -8.79 -13.35 16.80
CA LYS A 57 -9.97 -14.23 16.65
C LYS A 57 -11.32 -13.48 16.77
N MET A 58 -11.29 -12.21 17.16
CA MET A 58 -12.49 -11.37 17.28
C MET A 58 -12.91 -10.75 15.94
N MET A 59 -12.00 -10.77 14.95
CA MET A 59 -12.31 -10.29 13.61
C MET A 59 -13.23 -11.27 12.90
N LEU A 60 -14.36 -10.77 12.40
CA LEU A 60 -15.26 -11.56 11.57
C LEU A 60 -14.52 -12.03 10.30
N HIS A 61 -14.53 -13.34 10.07
CA HIS A 61 -13.93 -13.95 8.89
C HIS A 61 -14.59 -13.33 7.64
N GLY A 62 -13.78 -12.68 6.80
CA GLY A 62 -14.27 -12.03 5.57
C GLY A 62 -14.56 -10.52 5.66
N SER A 63 -14.64 -9.90 6.84
CA SER A 63 -15.01 -8.46 6.94
C SER A 63 -13.93 -7.51 6.38
N ASN A 64 -12.66 -7.83 6.57
CA ASN A 64 -11.55 -7.06 6.01
C ASN A 64 -11.30 -7.45 4.55
N ARG A 65 -12.02 -6.79 3.64
CA ARG A 65 -11.89 -6.99 2.19
C ARG A 65 -10.78 -6.08 1.65
N ARG A 66 -9.67 -6.69 1.23
CA ARG A 66 -8.50 -6.00 0.64
C ARG A 66 -8.52 -5.91 -0.89
N ILE A 67 -9.66 -6.22 -1.52
CA ILE A 67 -9.85 -6.18 -2.98
C ILE A 67 -11.18 -5.46 -3.28
N PRO A 68 -11.17 -4.13 -3.45
CA PRO A 68 -12.30 -3.36 -3.95
C PRO A 68 -12.46 -3.56 -5.46
N TYR A 69 -13.72 -3.54 -5.91
CA TYR A 69 -14.04 -3.42 -7.33
C TYR A 69 -13.96 -1.96 -7.71
N VAL A 70 -13.09 -1.63 -8.67
CA VAL A 70 -12.96 -0.27 -9.21
C VAL A 70 -13.95 -0.09 -10.35
N HIS A 71 -14.12 -1.12 -11.19
CA HIS A 71 -15.09 -1.13 -12.27
C HIS A 71 -15.64 -2.55 -12.54
N ARG A 72 -16.70 -2.67 -13.34
CA ARG A 72 -17.34 -3.95 -13.69
C ARG A 72 -16.39 -5.01 -14.29
N HIS A 73 -15.32 -4.58 -14.95
CA HIS A 73 -14.32 -5.44 -15.59
C HIS A 73 -12.90 -5.24 -15.02
N SER A 74 -12.74 -4.42 -13.97
CA SER A 74 -11.43 -4.05 -13.42
C SER A 74 -11.47 -4.08 -11.89
N GLY A 75 -10.61 -4.91 -11.31
CA GLY A 75 -10.36 -4.93 -9.86
C GLY A 75 -9.01 -4.32 -9.56
N MET A 76 -8.84 -3.81 -8.34
CA MET A 76 -7.56 -3.32 -7.85
C MET A 76 -7.19 -4.03 -6.55
N THR A 77 -5.92 -4.37 -6.40
CA THR A 77 -5.35 -4.86 -5.15
C THR A 77 -4.11 -4.01 -4.85
N VAL A 78 -3.90 -3.66 -3.57
CA VAL A 78 -2.82 -2.77 -3.15
C VAL A 78 -2.07 -3.42 -1.99
N ALA A 79 -0.75 -3.38 -2.05
CA ALA A 79 0.13 -3.65 -0.92
C ALA A 79 0.48 -2.32 -0.25
N GLY A 80 0.30 -2.23 1.06
CA GLY A 80 0.53 -1.00 1.83
C GLY A 80 -0.62 -0.65 2.76
N LEU A 81 -0.88 0.66 2.90
CA LEU A 81 -1.90 1.21 3.79
C LEU A 81 -3.31 1.06 3.19
N ALA A 82 -4.20 0.35 3.89
CA ALA A 82 -5.57 0.09 3.41
C ALA A 82 -6.41 1.37 3.23
N ALA A 83 -6.14 2.43 4.02
CA ALA A 83 -6.84 3.70 3.88
C ALA A 83 -6.52 4.41 2.55
N ASP A 84 -5.24 4.41 2.15
CA ASP A 84 -4.79 5.00 0.89
C ASP A 84 -5.35 4.24 -0.32
N MET A 85 -5.42 2.91 -0.21
CA MET A 85 -6.09 2.07 -1.18
C MET A 85 -7.56 2.45 -1.41
N CYS A 86 -8.33 2.65 -0.34
CA CYS A 86 -9.76 2.96 -0.46
C CYS A 86 -10.00 4.28 -1.20
N ILE A 87 -9.20 5.31 -0.91
CA ILE A 87 -9.34 6.60 -1.61
C ILE A 87 -8.89 6.50 -3.06
N CYS A 88 -7.82 5.77 -3.35
CA CYS A 88 -7.40 5.50 -4.73
C CYS A 88 -8.48 4.75 -5.51
N ALA A 89 -9.10 3.73 -4.92
CA ALA A 89 -10.16 2.96 -5.57
C ALA A 89 -11.38 3.83 -5.88
N HIS A 90 -11.73 4.73 -4.97
CA HIS A 90 -12.81 5.69 -5.17
C HIS A 90 -12.49 6.69 -6.28
N PHE A 91 -11.27 7.22 -6.33
CA PHE A 91 -10.87 8.18 -7.35
C PHE A 91 -10.79 7.57 -8.76
N ILE A 92 -10.36 6.30 -8.87
CA ILE A 92 -10.24 5.61 -10.16
C ILE A 92 -11.61 5.09 -10.65
N GLY A 93 -12.52 4.78 -9.73
CA GLY A 93 -13.86 4.24 -10.05
C GLY A 93 -14.97 5.30 -10.17
N GLY A 94 -14.65 6.57 -9.89
CA GLY A 94 -15.56 7.71 -10.00
C GLY A 94 -15.73 8.23 -11.42
#